data_AF-A0A7J3FAH6-F1
#
_entry.id   AF-A0A7J3FAH6-F1
#
_cell.length_a   1.000
_cell.length_b   1.000
_cell.length_c   1.000
_cell.angle_alpha   90.00
_cell.angle_beta   90.00
_cell.angle_gamma   90.00
#
_symmetry.space_group_name_H-M   'P 1'
#
loop_
_entity.id
_entity.type
_entity.pdbx_description
1 polymer ?
#
loop_
_entity_poly.entity_id
_entity_poly.type
_entity_poly.pdbx_seq_one_letter_code
_entity_poly.pdbx_strand_id
1 'polypeptide(L)'
;MLATGLSRGRVAKIANHLCAIFRNCPFNPSNATIRDIEAVIGWINSQSYRASTKGDLRLIVRKIVQYAKFGSCSRKTPIPPEVAWFSIRARDDKDSRVKPESLLTLEEVKRMMAVAENERDRALVSVLYEVALRPGELLG
;
A
#
# COMPACT_ATOMS: atom_id res chain seq x y z
N MET A 1 -4.45 15.74 -3.47
CA MET A 1 -3.66 14.74 -2.69
C MET A 1 -2.19 15.15 -2.49
N LEU A 2 -1.53 15.82 -3.42
CA LEU A 2 -0.20 16.42 -3.15
C LEU A 2 -0.30 17.54 -2.10
N ALA A 3 -1.36 18.36 -2.17
CA ALA A 3 -1.67 19.41 -1.20
C ALA A 3 -1.88 18.91 0.25
N THR A 4 -1.97 17.60 0.49
CA THR A 4 -2.15 17.02 1.83
C THR A 4 -0.85 16.48 2.43
N GLY A 5 0.32 16.78 1.83
CA GLY A 5 1.63 16.38 2.35
C GLY A 5 1.97 14.89 2.17
N LEU A 6 1.34 14.20 1.20
CA LEU A 6 1.66 12.79 0.92
C LEU A 6 2.95 12.66 0.10
N SER A 7 3.76 11.63 0.40
CA SER A 7 4.95 11.32 -0.39
C SER A 7 4.61 10.96 -1.84
N ARG A 8 5.55 11.19 -2.77
CA ARG A 8 5.38 10.86 -4.19
C ARG A 8 4.99 9.40 -4.41
N GLY A 9 5.67 8.47 -3.73
CA GLY A 9 5.33 7.04 -3.79
C GLY A 9 3.92 6.74 -3.30
N ARG A 10 3.43 7.45 -2.28
CA ARG A 10 2.05 7.29 -1.81
C ARG A 10 1.04 7.82 -2.82
N VAL A 11 1.32 8.96 -3.46
CA VAL A 11 0.47 9.52 -4.52
C VAL A 11 0.39 8.56 -5.71
N ALA A 12 1.53 8.04 -6.16
CA ALA A 12 1.60 7.05 -7.24
C ALA A 12 0.80 5.78 -6.90
N LYS A 13 0.95 5.26 -5.67
CA LYS A 13 0.16 4.12 -5.19
C LYS A 13 -1.34 4.41 -5.28
N ILE A 14 -1.80 5.55 -4.77
CA ILE A 14 -3.22 5.90 -4.78
C ILE A 14 -3.74 6.04 -6.21
N ALA A 15 -3.00 6.72 -7.09
CA ALA A 15 -3.36 6.87 -8.50
C ALA A 15 -3.53 5.51 -9.18
N ASN A 16 -2.58 4.59 -9.02
CA ASN A 16 -2.66 3.24 -9.58
C ASN A 16 -3.88 2.46 -9.08
N HIS A 17 -4.19 2.56 -7.79
CA HIS A 17 -5.35 1.87 -7.21
C HIS A 17 -6.66 2.50 -7.68
N LEU A 18 -6.74 3.83 -7.82
CA LEU A 18 -7.90 4.50 -8.41
C LEU A 18 -8.10 4.04 -9.86
N CYS A 19 -7.05 3.99 -10.67
CA CYS A 19 -7.13 3.45 -12.03
C CYS A 19 -7.64 2.00 -12.04
N ALA A 20 -7.14 1.15 -11.14
CA ALA A 20 -7.60 -0.24 -11.04
C ALA A 20 -9.09 -0.33 -10.68
N ILE A 21 -9.54 0.45 -9.70
CA ILE A 21 -10.95 0.47 -9.28
C ILE A 21 -11.83 0.96 -10.44
N PHE A 22 -11.55 2.13 -11.01
CA PHE A 22 -12.43 2.71 -12.04
C PHE A 22 -12.42 1.95 -13.37
N ARG A 23 -11.35 1.22 -13.70
CA ARG A 23 -11.32 0.35 -14.88
C ARG A 23 -12.24 -0.87 -14.74
N ASN A 24 -12.39 -1.40 -13.53
CA ASN A 24 -13.15 -2.64 -13.29
C ASN A 24 -14.57 -2.39 -12.75
N CYS A 25 -14.74 -1.32 -11.99
CA CYS A 25 -16.00 -0.93 -11.37
C CYS A 25 -16.16 0.59 -11.52
N PRO A 26 -16.54 1.09 -12.71
CA PRO A 26 -16.79 2.52 -12.90
C PRO A 26 -18.02 2.95 -12.08
N PHE A 27 -17.88 4.03 -11.32
CA PHE A 27 -18.98 4.66 -10.58
C PHE A 27 -18.73 6.15 -10.44
N ASN A 28 -19.73 6.94 -10.07
CA ASN A 28 -19.56 8.35 -9.76
C ASN A 28 -19.45 8.56 -8.24
N PRO A 29 -18.27 8.93 -7.70
CA PRO A 29 -18.09 9.09 -6.25
C PRO A 29 -18.99 10.14 -5.59
N SER A 30 -19.37 11.21 -6.31
CA SER A 30 -20.22 12.28 -5.76
C SER A 30 -21.65 11.80 -5.52
N ASN A 31 -22.16 10.96 -6.42
CA ASN A 31 -23.54 10.46 -6.39
C ASN A 31 -23.62 8.96 -6.04
N ALA A 32 -22.54 8.38 -5.51
CA ALA A 32 -22.47 6.95 -5.22
C ALA A 32 -23.56 6.55 -4.22
N THR A 33 -24.28 5.49 -4.56
CA THR A 33 -25.25 4.83 -3.69
C THR A 33 -24.59 3.70 -2.91
N ILE A 34 -25.26 3.19 -1.87
CA ILE A 34 -24.80 2.01 -1.13
C ILE A 34 -24.54 0.84 -2.09
N ARG A 35 -25.43 0.61 -3.08
CA ARG A 35 -25.33 -0.49 -4.04
C ARG A 35 -24.11 -0.37 -4.95
N ASP A 36 -23.76 0.83 -5.38
CA ASP A 36 -22.55 1.06 -6.18
C ASP A 36 -21.30 0.69 -5.38
N ILE A 37 -21.28 1.08 -4.10
CA ILE A 37 -20.16 0.76 -3.21
C ILE A 37 -20.13 -0.74 -2.90
N GLU A 38 -21.26 -1.40 -2.70
CA GLU A 38 -21.34 -2.86 -2.53
C GLU A 38 -20.75 -3.59 -3.74
N ALA A 39 -21.04 -3.15 -4.97
CA ALA A 39 -20.46 -3.73 -6.18
C ALA A 39 -18.92 -3.59 -6.21
N VAL A 40 -18.40 -2.39 -5.90
CA VAL A 40 -16.95 -2.15 -5.83
C VAL A 40 -16.30 -3.01 -4.74
N ILE A 41 -16.90 -3.09 -3.55
CA ILE A 41 -16.37 -3.90 -2.45
C ILE A 41 -16.47 -5.40 -2.77
N GLY A 42 -17.53 -5.83 -3.44
CA GLY A 42 -17.69 -7.20 -3.96
C GLY A 42 -16.57 -7.58 -4.91
N TRP A 43 -16.24 -6.71 -5.88
CA TRP A 43 -15.10 -6.90 -6.77
C TRP A 43 -13.77 -6.96 -6.02
N ILE A 44 -13.51 -6.05 -5.06
CA ILE A 44 -12.28 -6.08 -4.25
C ILE A 44 -12.15 -7.41 -3.49
N ASN A 45 -13.26 -7.89 -2.92
CA ASN A 45 -13.27 -9.12 -2.15
C ASN A 45 -13.04 -10.36 -3.03
N SER A 46 -13.54 -10.36 -4.27
CA SER A 46 -13.37 -11.46 -5.22
C SER A 46 -11.96 -11.57 -5.81
N GLN A 47 -11.14 -10.52 -5.73
CA GLN A 47 -9.77 -10.57 -6.23
C GLN A 47 -8.89 -11.53 -5.43
N SER A 48 -7.91 -12.16 -6.07
CA SER A 48 -6.89 -13.01 -5.44
C SER A 48 -5.75 -12.21 -4.77
N TYR A 49 -6.03 -10.98 -4.33
CA TYR A 49 -5.03 -10.10 -3.70
C TYR A 49 -4.79 -10.44 -2.24
N ARG A 50 -3.60 -10.07 -1.75
CA ARG A 50 -3.28 -10.09 -0.32
C ARG A 50 -4.24 -9.20 0.47
N ALA A 51 -4.44 -9.55 1.74
CA ALA A 51 -5.38 -8.86 2.62
C ALA A 51 -5.00 -7.37 2.79
N SER A 52 -3.70 -7.07 2.88
CA SER A 52 -3.15 -5.71 2.88
C SER A 52 -3.55 -4.91 1.63
N THR A 53 -3.38 -5.46 0.44
CA THR A 53 -3.79 -4.83 -0.84
C THR A 53 -5.30 -4.58 -0.88
N LYS A 54 -6.12 -5.56 -0.47
CA LYS A 54 -7.59 -5.35 -0.35
C LYS A 54 -7.92 -4.24 0.65
N GLY A 55 -7.17 -4.14 1.75
CA GLY A 55 -7.28 -3.06 2.72
C GLY A 55 -6.97 -1.68 2.12
N ASP A 56 -5.90 -1.57 1.34
CA ASP A 56 -5.54 -0.33 0.64
C ASP A 56 -6.62 0.09 -0.37
N LEU A 57 -7.15 -0.84 -1.16
CA LEU A 57 -8.25 -0.57 -2.09
C LEU A 57 -9.49 -0.05 -1.35
N ARG A 58 -9.91 -0.72 -0.26
CA ARG A 58 -11.04 -0.28 0.57
C ARG A 58 -10.82 1.12 1.18
N LEU A 59 -9.60 1.41 1.63
CA LEU A 59 -9.24 2.74 2.14
C LEU A 59 -9.41 3.81 1.06
N ILE A 60 -9.00 3.52 -0.17
CA ILE A 60 -9.05 4.45 -1.28
C ILE A 60 -10.50 4.69 -1.72
N VAL A 61 -11.34 3.66 -1.79
CA VAL A 61 -12.79 3.79 -2.04
C VAL A 61 -13.43 4.71 -1.01
N ARG A 62 -13.15 4.48 0.29
CA ARG A 62 -13.67 5.36 1.35
C ARG A 62 -13.23 6.81 1.16
N LYS A 63 -11.94 7.03 0.89
CA LYS A 63 -11.39 8.39 0.74
C LYS A 63 -11.96 9.12 -0.47
N ILE A 64 -12.10 8.46 -1.63
CA ILE A 64 -12.59 9.14 -2.84
C ILE A 64 -14.07 9.52 -2.69
N VAL A 65 -14.91 8.67 -2.10
CA VAL A 65 -16.32 9.00 -1.83
C VAL A 65 -16.43 10.10 -0.77
N GLN A 66 -15.64 10.01 0.30
CA GLN A 66 -15.61 11.05 1.33
C GLN A 66 -15.20 12.41 0.75
N TYR A 67 -14.16 12.43 -0.10
CA TYR A 67 -13.73 13.64 -0.80
C TYR A 67 -14.82 14.19 -1.70
N ALA A 68 -15.46 13.33 -2.49
CA ALA A 68 -16.44 13.74 -3.48
C ALA A 68 -17.73 14.30 -2.86
N LYS A 69 -18.11 13.81 -1.67
CA LYS A 69 -19.31 14.29 -0.95
C LYS A 69 -19.06 15.48 -0.02
N PHE A 70 -17.88 15.56 0.60
CA PHE A 70 -17.59 16.55 1.65
C PHE A 70 -16.41 17.49 1.33
N GLY A 71 -15.81 17.37 0.15
CA GLY A 71 -14.65 18.18 -0.28
C GLY A 71 -13.36 17.91 0.48
N SER A 72 -13.32 16.92 1.38
CA SER A 72 -12.17 16.63 2.23
C SER A 72 -12.09 15.15 2.62
N CYS A 73 -10.87 14.65 2.84
CA CYS A 73 -10.61 13.32 3.41
C CYS A 73 -9.95 13.39 4.79
N SER A 74 -10.09 14.53 5.47
CA SER A 74 -9.50 14.73 6.78
C SER A 74 -10.14 13.79 7.80
N ARG A 75 -9.41 13.47 8.86
CA ARG A 75 -9.92 12.63 9.96
C ARG A 75 -11.12 13.27 10.68
N LYS A 76 -11.24 14.60 10.61
CA LYS A 76 -12.36 15.36 11.17
C LYS A 76 -13.59 15.37 10.25
N THR A 77 -13.44 15.00 8.98
CA THR A 77 -14.55 14.97 8.04
C THR A 77 -15.43 13.74 8.33
N PRO A 78 -16.77 13.89 8.35
CA PRO A 78 -17.68 12.76 8.50
C PRO A 78 -17.43 11.68 7.44
N ILE A 79 -17.72 10.43 7.78
CA ILE A 79 -17.64 9.31 6.83
C ILE A 79 -19.05 9.12 6.24
N PRO A 80 -19.21 9.15 4.90
CA PRO A 80 -20.51 8.91 4.28
C PRO A 80 -21.06 7.53 4.63
N PRO A 81 -22.39 7.39 4.82
CA PRO A 81 -23.01 6.12 5.20
C PRO A 81 -22.72 5.01 4.18
N GLU A 82 -22.55 5.36 2.91
CA GLU A 82 -22.29 4.42 1.82
C GLU A 82 -20.94 3.70 1.95
N VAL A 83 -20.00 4.28 2.70
CA VAL A 83 -18.66 3.71 2.92
C VAL A 83 -18.35 3.41 4.39
N ALA A 84 -19.29 3.68 5.31
CA ALA A 84 -19.10 3.51 6.74
C ALA A 84 -19.19 2.05 7.20
N TRP A 85 -19.99 1.22 6.51
CA TRP A 85 -20.37 -0.12 6.94
C TRP A 85 -19.27 -1.19 6.83
N PHE A 86 -18.29 -1.02 5.93
CA PHE A 86 -17.21 -2.00 5.77
C PHE A 86 -15.97 -1.66 6.59
N SER A 87 -15.22 -2.67 7.02
CA SER A 87 -13.91 -2.48 7.64
C SER A 87 -12.84 -2.25 6.59
N ILE A 88 -11.96 -1.25 6.81
CA ILE A 88 -10.75 -1.07 6.01
C ILE A 88 -9.66 -2.06 6.43
N ARG A 89 -9.60 -2.40 7.72
CA ARG A 89 -8.59 -3.33 8.25
C ARG A 89 -8.86 -4.73 7.71
N ALA A 90 -7.86 -5.33 7.08
CA ALA A 90 -7.78 -6.77 6.93
C ALA A 90 -7.71 -7.39 8.34
N ARG A 91 -8.61 -8.32 8.65
CA ARG A 91 -8.66 -8.95 9.98
C ARG A 91 -7.53 -9.96 10.20
N ASP A 92 -6.95 -10.50 9.13
CA ASP A 92 -5.79 -11.40 9.21
C ASP A 92 -4.93 -11.21 7.97
N ASP A 93 -3.81 -10.50 8.11
CA ASP A 93 -2.63 -10.78 7.30
C ASP A 93 -1.73 -11.54 8.27
N LYS A 94 -1.76 -12.88 8.22
CA LYS A 94 -0.78 -13.73 8.91
C LYS A 94 0.57 -13.47 8.25
N ASP A 95 1.12 -12.38 8.71
CA ASP A 95 2.51 -12.09 8.86
C ASP A 95 3.44 -12.63 7.77
N SER A 96 3.57 -11.88 6.69
CA SER A 96 4.71 -12.01 5.80
C SER A 96 5.97 -11.35 6.37
N ARG A 97 6.04 -11.11 7.70
CA ARG A 97 7.29 -10.68 8.32
C ARG A 97 8.35 -11.73 8.03
N VAL A 98 9.52 -11.22 7.67
CA VAL A 98 10.74 -12.01 7.59
C VAL A 98 10.93 -12.69 8.95
N LYS A 99 11.05 -14.01 8.94
CA LYS A 99 11.29 -14.77 10.16
C LYS A 99 12.79 -14.83 10.43
N PRO A 100 13.23 -14.98 11.69
CA PRO A 100 14.65 -15.11 12.01
C PRO A 100 15.34 -16.22 11.20
N GLU A 101 14.65 -17.32 10.95
CA GLU A 101 15.20 -18.48 10.22
C GLU A 101 15.36 -18.20 8.72
N SER A 102 14.76 -17.13 8.20
CA SER A 102 14.91 -16.66 6.81
C SER A 102 15.96 -15.57 6.65
N LEU A 103 16.65 -15.17 7.73
CA LEU A 103 17.74 -14.20 7.66
C LEU A 103 19.01 -14.86 7.13
N LEU A 104 19.77 -14.09 6.34
CA LEU A 104 21.09 -14.52 5.88
C LEU A 104 22.06 -14.62 7.06
N THR A 105 22.87 -15.66 7.04
CA THR A 105 24.01 -15.83 7.94
C THR A 105 25.18 -14.95 7.49
N LEU A 106 26.08 -14.64 8.43
CA LEU A 106 27.31 -13.89 8.14
C LEU A 106 28.13 -14.53 7.02
N GLU A 107 28.20 -15.86 6.99
CA GLU A 107 28.97 -16.60 5.97
C GLU A 107 28.32 -16.50 4.58
N GLU A 108 26.99 -16.46 4.49
CA GLU A 108 26.28 -16.18 3.24
C GLU A 108 26.57 -14.77 2.74
N VAL A 109 26.56 -13.78 3.64
CA VAL A 109 26.85 -12.38 3.29
C VAL A 109 28.30 -12.22 2.82
N LYS A 110 29.27 -12.86 3.48
CA LYS A 110 30.66 -12.89 3.02
C LYS A 110 30.80 -13.50 1.62
N ARG A 111 30.08 -14.59 1.33
CA ARG A 111 30.07 -15.19 -0.02
C ARG A 111 29.46 -14.25 -1.05
N MET A 112 28.37 -13.55 -0.72
CA MET A 112 27.77 -12.54 -1.60
C MET A 112 28.76 -11.40 -1.92
N MET A 113 29.50 -10.91 -0.92
CA MET A 113 30.52 -9.88 -1.12
C MET A 113 31.69 -10.36 -1.97
N ALA A 114 32.09 -11.63 -1.85
CA ALA A 114 33.22 -12.20 -2.59
C ALA A 114 32.95 -12.37 -4.09
N VAL A 115 31.68 -12.52 -4.50
CA VAL A 115 31.26 -12.68 -5.90
C VAL A 115 30.72 -11.39 -6.52
N ALA A 116 30.75 -10.28 -5.80
CA ALA A 116 30.26 -9.00 -6.31
C ALA A 116 31.11 -8.52 -7.50
N GLU A 117 30.46 -8.11 -8.59
CA GLU A 117 31.13 -7.70 -9.83
C GLU A 117 31.98 -6.44 -9.69
N ASN A 118 31.67 -5.59 -8.70
CA ASN A 118 32.35 -4.33 -8.47
C ASN A 118 32.36 -3.95 -6.98
N GLU A 119 33.26 -3.03 -6.62
CA GLU A 119 33.45 -2.61 -5.23
C GLU A 119 32.25 -1.88 -4.63
N ARG A 120 31.45 -1.20 -5.48
CA ARG A 120 30.24 -0.49 -5.05
C ARG A 120 29.19 -1.48 -4.55
N ASP A 121 28.93 -2.55 -5.27
CA ASP A 121 27.92 -3.55 -4.91
C ASP A 121 28.39 -4.37 -3.69
N ARG A 122 29.71 -4.63 -3.58
CA ARG A 122 30.34 -5.19 -2.37
C ARG A 122 30.10 -4.30 -1.15
N ALA A 123 30.35 -3.00 -1.29
CA ALA A 123 30.12 -2.03 -0.22
C ALA A 123 28.63 -1.92 0.15
N LEU A 124 27.73 -1.96 -0.85
CA LEU A 124 26.29 -1.92 -0.65
C LEU A 124 25.80 -3.09 0.22
N VAL A 125 26.25 -4.31 -0.07
CA VAL A 125 25.90 -5.51 0.72
C VAL A 125 26.42 -5.38 2.15
N SER A 126 27.68 -4.95 2.32
CA SER A 126 28.29 -4.78 3.65
C SER A 126 27.53 -3.75 4.49
N VAL A 127 27.28 -2.55 3.95
CA VAL A 127 26.63 -1.46 4.70
C VAL A 127 25.19 -1.83 5.09
N LEU A 128 24.42 -2.44 4.18
CA LEU A 128 23.04 -2.85 4.47
C LEU A 128 22.98 -3.94 5.55
N TYR A 129 23.96 -4.85 5.58
CA TYR A 129 24.03 -5.89 6.60
C TYR A 129 24.43 -5.33 7.97
N GLU A 130 25.48 -4.51 8.04
CA GLU A 130 26.02 -3.99 9.30
C GLU A 130 25.10 -2.96 9.97
N VAL A 131 24.50 -2.05 9.17
CA VAL A 131 23.75 -0.90 9.70
C VAL A 131 22.24 -1.15 9.68
N ALA A 132 21.77 -2.20 9.00
CA ALA A 132 20.35 -2.55 8.86
C ALA A 132 19.47 -1.39 8.35
N LEU A 133 20.05 -0.52 7.52
CA LEU A 133 19.34 0.62 6.91
C LEU A 133 18.29 0.12 5.90
N ARG A 134 17.20 0.86 5.77
CA ARG A 134 16.32 0.69 4.61
C ARG A 134 17.06 1.21 3.38
N PRO A 135 16.90 0.59 2.19
CA PRO A 135 17.55 1.08 0.97
C PRO A 135 17.28 2.56 0.67
N GLY A 136 16.10 3.07 1.00
CA GLY A 136 15.77 4.49 0.83
C GLY A 136 16.50 5.44 1.79
N GLU A 137 16.95 4.96 2.94
CA GLU A 137 17.75 5.76 3.90
C GLU A 137 19.21 5.85 3.44
N LEU A 138 19.71 4.81 2.77
CA LEU A 138 21.05 4.80 2.19
C LEU A 138 21.16 5.67 0.93
N LEU A 139 20.09 5.72 0.12
CA LEU A 139 20.12 6.38 -1.19
C LEU A 139 19.76 7.87 -1.18
N GLY A 140 19.19 8.40 -0.09
CA GLY A 140 18.89 9.83 0.08
C GLY A 140 17.81 10.38 -0.84
#